data_AF-A0AAU3HHN2-F1
#
_entry.id   AF-A0AAU3HHN2-F1
#
_cell.length_a   1.000
_cell.length_b   1.000
_cell.length_c   1.000
_cell.angle_alpha   90.00
_cell.angle_beta   90.00
_cell.angle_gamma   90.00
#
_symmetry.space_group_name_H-M   'P 1'
#
loop_
_entity.id
_entity.type
_entity.pdbx_description
1 polymer ?
#
loop_
_entity_poly.entity_id
_entity_poly.type
_entity_poly.pdbx_seq_one_letter_code
_entity_poly.pdbx_strand_id
1 'polypeptide(L)'
;MAAVGLSWFLVREGRDKADQWSSTIFGGTAAAAVVVSALAWLWRRSAAEPATGPVADDPVRTVQGPPLTVSARLDVGNYLRIREDVGSLIVPRSGHAVDITVETSGSQAVILRRMEPVVLSRHPLPEARPVHHLGQLPVRRFHLWLSEDPPRLLAEGPSGFPFKVTADDPEVFALIAHASGELVRWRLDLHWTCDGRHGVAPIDLDGEPFSTAGLADDR
;
A
#
# COMPACT_ATOMS: atom_id res chain seq x y z
N MET A 1 -6.97 -30.50 -31.19
CA MET A 1 -8.31 -30.77 -30.64
C MET A 1 -8.13 -31.72 -29.48
N ALA A 2 -7.83 -31.22 -28.27
CA ALA A 2 -8.78 -30.55 -27.36
C ALA A 2 -9.76 -31.58 -26.78
N ALA A 3 -10.07 -31.63 -25.50
CA ALA A 3 -9.77 -30.80 -24.34
C ALA A 3 -10.16 -31.70 -23.14
N VAL A 4 -9.46 -31.69 -21.99
CA VAL A 4 -9.63 -30.70 -20.91
C VAL A 4 -11.09 -30.67 -20.45
N GLY A 5 -11.44 -30.72 -19.18
CA GLY A 5 -10.74 -30.59 -17.92
C GLY A 5 -11.86 -30.60 -16.90
N LEU A 6 -11.84 -31.49 -15.94
CA LEU A 6 -11.77 -31.10 -14.52
C LEU A 6 -11.38 -32.34 -13.68
N SER A 7 -11.01 -33.43 -14.37
CA SER A 7 -10.98 -34.82 -13.89
C SER A 7 -9.57 -35.37 -13.67
N TRP A 8 -8.58 -34.49 -13.57
CA TRP A 8 -7.21 -34.84 -13.19
C TRP A 8 -6.75 -33.71 -12.25
N PHE A 9 -6.81 -33.76 -10.94
CA PHE A 9 -6.84 -34.93 -10.11
C PHE A 9 -6.75 -34.48 -8.64
N LEU A 10 -7.90 -34.29 -8.02
CA LEU A 10 -8.04 -34.51 -6.58
C LEU A 10 -7.98 -36.03 -6.25
N VAL A 11 -7.37 -36.90 -7.08
CA VAL A 11 -7.64 -38.37 -7.11
C VAL A 11 -6.40 -39.32 -7.22
N ARG A 12 -5.14 -38.90 -7.09
CA ARG A 12 -4.07 -39.86 -6.62
C ARG A 12 -3.11 -39.13 -5.72
N GLU A 13 -2.73 -39.80 -4.65
CA GLU A 13 -1.72 -39.35 -3.69
C GLU A 13 -2.19 -38.08 -2.95
N GLY A 14 -3.25 -38.15 -2.15
CA GLY A 14 -3.49 -39.23 -1.19
C GLY A 14 -2.59 -39.00 0.02
N ARG A 15 -3.21 -39.06 1.20
CA ARG A 15 -2.63 -38.88 2.53
C ARG A 15 -1.43 -39.80 2.89
N ASP A 16 -0.84 -40.50 1.92
CA ASP A 16 0.19 -41.54 2.09
C ASP A 16 1.50 -41.24 1.34
N LYS A 17 1.95 -39.99 1.37
CA LYS A 17 3.39 -39.65 1.18
C LYS A 17 3.92 -38.78 2.32
N ALA A 18 3.32 -38.92 3.50
CA ALA A 18 3.80 -38.35 4.76
C ALA A 18 4.89 -39.21 5.44
N ASP A 19 5.21 -40.41 4.90
CA ASP A 19 6.03 -41.42 5.60
C ASP A 19 7.39 -41.76 4.96
N GLN A 20 7.97 -40.91 4.09
CA GLN A 20 9.28 -41.24 3.48
C GLN A 20 10.41 -40.24 3.64
N TRP A 21 10.39 -39.39 4.69
CA TRP A 21 11.61 -38.79 5.25
C TRP A 21 11.47 -38.62 6.76
N SER A 22 11.29 -39.74 7.47
CA SER A 22 11.33 -39.83 8.93
C SER A 22 12.33 -40.88 9.40
N SER A 23 13.62 -40.61 9.19
CA SER A 23 14.69 -41.12 10.05
C SER A 23 15.94 -40.35 9.65
N THR A 24 16.48 -39.44 10.46
CA THR A 24 17.50 -39.68 11.51
C THR A 24 17.97 -38.23 11.78
N ILE A 25 17.67 -37.49 12.86
CA ILE A 25 18.32 -37.49 14.19
C ILE A 25 17.77 -36.27 15.00
N PHE A 26 17.13 -36.55 16.15
CA PHE A 26 16.99 -35.76 17.40
C PHE A 26 16.34 -34.35 17.37
N GLY A 27 15.45 -33.93 18.29
CA GLY A 27 14.94 -34.45 19.55
C GLY A 27 14.42 -33.26 20.40
N GLY A 28 13.27 -33.37 21.06
CA GLY A 28 12.81 -32.39 22.06
C GLY A 28 11.33 -31.99 22.01
N THR A 29 10.46 -32.83 22.55
CA THR A 29 9.04 -32.50 22.83
C THR A 29 8.92 -31.73 24.15
N ALA A 30 8.67 -30.41 24.09
CA ALA A 30 8.06 -29.65 25.21
C ALA A 30 7.53 -28.23 24.87
N ALA A 31 7.83 -27.62 23.72
CA ALA A 31 7.52 -26.20 23.49
C ALA A 31 6.18 -25.91 22.78
N ALA A 32 5.59 -26.87 22.06
CA ALA A 32 4.46 -26.58 21.16
C ALA A 32 3.09 -26.41 21.86
N ALA A 33 2.87 -27.04 23.01
CA ALA A 33 1.55 -27.04 23.67
C ALA A 33 1.24 -25.73 24.43
N VAL A 34 2.27 -25.03 24.92
CA VAL A 34 2.10 -23.75 25.64
C VAL A 34 1.79 -22.62 24.67
N VAL A 35 2.34 -22.66 23.45
CA VAL A 35 2.14 -21.62 22.43
C VAL A 35 0.70 -21.62 21.89
N VAL A 36 0.09 -22.79 21.65
CA VAL A 36 -1.29 -22.85 21.14
C VAL A 36 -2.30 -22.38 22.18
N SER A 37 -2.07 -22.67 23.46
CA SER A 37 -2.98 -22.26 24.55
C SER A 37 -2.86 -20.77 24.89
N ALA A 38 -1.63 -20.22 24.86
CA ALA A 38 -1.41 -18.78 25.03
C ALA A 38 -1.98 -17.97 23.86
N LEU A 39 -1.86 -18.47 22.62
CA LEU A 39 -2.46 -17.84 21.45
C LEU A 39 -3.99 -17.92 21.44
N ALA A 40 -4.59 -19.02 21.91
CA ALA A 40 -6.05 -19.13 22.06
C ALA A 40 -6.61 -18.24 23.19
N TRP A 41 -5.84 -18.04 24.27
CA TRP A 41 -6.20 -17.12 25.36
C TRP A 41 -6.00 -15.65 24.96
N LEU A 42 -4.94 -15.34 24.21
CA LEU A 42 -4.71 -14.01 23.63
C LEU A 42 -5.74 -13.67 22.55
N TRP A 43 -6.14 -14.63 21.70
CA TRP A 43 -7.26 -14.46 20.74
C TRP A 43 -8.59 -14.17 21.43
N ARG A 44 -8.84 -14.77 22.60
CA ARG A 44 -10.08 -14.57 23.36
C ARG A 44 -10.08 -13.24 24.14
N ARG A 45 -8.89 -12.67 24.42
CA ARG A 45 -8.72 -11.31 24.97
C ARG A 45 -8.67 -10.21 23.91
N SER A 46 -8.25 -10.53 22.68
CA SER A 46 -8.26 -9.61 21.53
C SER A 46 -9.59 -9.57 20.79
N ALA A 47 -10.64 -10.22 21.30
CA ALA A 47 -12.02 -10.03 20.86
C ALA A 47 -12.64 -8.73 21.43
N ALA A 48 -11.83 -7.71 21.67
CA ALA A 48 -12.31 -6.34 21.47
C ALA A 48 -12.27 -6.16 19.96
N GLU A 49 -13.45 -6.23 19.34
CA GLU A 49 -13.67 -6.02 17.92
C GLU A 49 -12.71 -4.92 17.42
N PRO A 50 -11.82 -5.20 16.45
CA PRO A 50 -11.23 -4.09 15.72
C PRO A 50 -12.43 -3.35 15.17
N ALA A 51 -12.58 -2.09 15.55
CA ALA A 51 -13.48 -1.19 14.87
C ALA A 51 -12.96 -1.07 13.43
N THR A 52 -13.31 -2.04 12.61
CA THR A 52 -13.39 -1.94 11.16
C THR A 52 -14.52 -0.97 10.88
N GLY A 53 -14.32 0.30 11.27
CA GLY A 53 -14.91 1.38 10.54
C GLY A 53 -14.30 1.34 9.14
N PRO A 54 -15.06 1.66 8.09
CA PRO A 54 -14.49 1.74 6.76
C PRO A 54 -13.27 2.67 6.82
N VAL A 55 -12.15 2.25 6.22
CA VAL A 55 -11.24 3.23 5.62
C VAL A 55 -12.16 4.07 4.76
N ALA A 56 -12.39 5.33 5.15
CA ALA A 56 -13.28 6.19 4.40
C ALA A 56 -12.66 6.31 3.01
N ASP A 57 -13.28 5.66 2.01
CA ASP A 57 -13.05 6.02 0.62
C ASP A 57 -13.11 7.54 0.53
N ASP A 58 -12.19 8.16 -0.22
CA ASP A 58 -12.22 9.60 -0.42
C ASP A 58 -13.65 9.98 -0.78
N PRO A 59 -14.28 10.89 -0.02
CA PRO A 59 -15.72 11.07 -0.08
C PRO A 59 -16.12 11.55 -1.48
N VAL A 60 -16.63 10.63 -2.31
CA VAL A 60 -17.14 10.96 -3.63
C VAL A 60 -18.53 11.54 -3.45
N ARG A 61 -18.64 12.87 -3.60
CA ARG A 61 -19.95 13.52 -3.60
C ARG A 61 -20.47 13.58 -5.02
N THR A 62 -21.48 12.77 -5.33
CA THR A 62 -22.17 12.79 -6.62
C THR A 62 -23.38 13.72 -6.56
N VAL A 63 -23.48 14.67 -7.47
CA VAL A 63 -24.68 15.48 -7.72
C VAL A 63 -25.25 15.03 -9.07
N GLN A 64 -26.47 14.51 -9.07
CA GLN A 64 -27.18 14.06 -10.28
C GLN A 64 -28.35 14.97 -10.64
N GLY A 65 -28.45 15.27 -11.93
CA GLY A 65 -29.69 15.68 -12.60
C GLY A 65 -29.46 15.63 -14.11
N PRO A 66 -30.31 14.93 -14.91
CA PRO A 66 -30.10 14.87 -16.35
C PRO A 66 -29.97 16.29 -16.94
N PRO A 67 -29.00 16.54 -17.83
CA PRO A 67 -28.16 15.55 -18.54
C PRO A 67 -26.80 15.21 -17.90
N LEU A 68 -26.41 15.79 -16.76
CA LEU A 68 -25.06 15.63 -16.19
C LEU A 68 -25.04 14.95 -14.81
N THR A 69 -24.03 14.11 -14.61
CA THR A 69 -23.59 13.63 -13.29
C THR A 69 -22.25 14.30 -13.00
N VAL A 70 -22.12 14.94 -11.83
CA VAL A 70 -20.84 15.51 -11.38
C VAL A 70 -20.42 14.80 -10.11
N SER A 71 -19.19 14.30 -10.08
CA SER A 71 -18.57 13.76 -8.88
C SER A 71 -17.29 14.52 -8.56
N ALA A 72 -16.98 14.64 -7.27
CA ALA A 72 -15.75 15.28 -6.82
C ALA A 72 -15.01 14.36 -5.84
N ARG A 73 -13.69 14.31 -5.96
CA ARG A 73 -12.77 13.63 -5.04
C ARG A 73 -11.75 14.63 -4.52
N LEU A 74 -11.37 14.53 -3.25
CA LEU A 74 -10.27 15.29 -2.68
C LEU A 74 -8.98 14.49 -2.84
N ASP A 75 -7.97 15.03 -3.49
CA ASP A 75 -6.62 14.45 -3.51
C ASP A 75 -5.75 15.20 -2.51
N VAL A 76 -5.50 14.56 -1.36
CA VAL A 76 -4.97 15.22 -0.16
C VAL A 76 -3.82 14.41 0.45
N GLY A 77 -2.62 14.96 0.37
CA GLY A 77 -1.45 14.43 1.08
C GLY A 77 -1.24 14.98 2.49
N ASN A 78 -1.97 16.01 2.92
CA ASN A 78 -1.75 16.69 4.21
C ASN A 78 -3.05 17.17 4.85
N TYR A 79 -3.22 16.88 6.15
CA TYR A 79 -4.41 17.25 6.91
C TYR A 79 -4.07 18.15 8.11
N LEU A 80 -5.06 18.94 8.55
CA LEU A 80 -5.07 19.65 9.82
C LEU A 80 -6.13 19.04 10.72
N ARG A 81 -5.77 18.78 11.98
CA ARG A 81 -6.74 18.54 13.05
C ARG A 81 -7.03 19.85 13.74
N ILE A 82 -8.25 20.34 13.62
CA ILE A 82 -8.79 21.53 14.29
C ILE A 82 -9.47 21.06 15.59
N ARG A 83 -9.14 21.70 16.70
CA ARG A 83 -9.81 21.44 17.98
C ARG A 83 -11.12 22.22 18.05
N GLU A 84 -12.22 21.55 18.31
CA GLU A 84 -13.55 22.15 18.50
C GLU A 84 -14.02 21.98 19.96
N ASP A 85 -15.07 22.70 20.33
CA ASP A 85 -15.63 22.68 21.70
C ASP A 85 -16.08 21.27 22.12
N VAL A 86 -16.55 20.47 21.16
CA VAL A 86 -16.92 19.06 21.35
C VAL A 86 -16.26 18.20 20.27
N GLY A 87 -14.94 18.06 20.36
CA GLY A 87 -14.18 17.08 19.58
C GLY A 87 -13.08 17.68 18.72
N SER A 88 -12.78 17.01 17.60
CA SER A 88 -11.79 17.48 16.64
C SER A 88 -12.24 17.22 15.22
N LEU A 89 -12.13 18.25 14.38
CA LEU A 89 -12.41 18.18 12.96
C LEU A 89 -11.10 17.95 12.20
N ILE A 90 -11.08 16.99 11.27
CA ILE A 90 -9.96 16.79 10.35
C ILE A 90 -10.34 17.42 9.01
N VAL A 91 -9.49 18.32 8.53
CA VAL A 91 -9.69 19.01 7.24
C VAL A 91 -8.43 18.95 6.38
N PRO A 92 -8.55 18.91 5.04
CA PRO A 92 -7.41 19.09 4.14
C PRO A 92 -6.68 20.40 4.42
N ARG A 93 -5.34 20.37 4.42
CA ARG A 93 -4.52 21.59 4.50
C ARG A 93 -4.63 22.37 3.17
N SER A 94 -4.43 23.68 3.22
CA SER A 94 -4.36 24.52 2.00
C SER A 94 -3.35 23.96 0.99
N GLY A 95 -3.71 23.96 -0.29
CA GLY A 95 -2.87 23.45 -1.39
C GLY A 95 -3.17 22.02 -1.82
N HIS A 96 -4.24 21.40 -1.32
CA HIS A 96 -4.77 20.13 -1.85
C HIS A 96 -5.47 20.32 -3.20
N ALA A 97 -5.59 19.24 -3.96
CA ALA A 97 -6.33 19.22 -5.22
C ALA A 97 -7.76 18.68 -5.01
N VAL A 98 -8.66 19.09 -5.90
CA VAL A 98 -10.03 18.56 -5.98
C VAL A 98 -10.23 18.08 -7.40
N ASP A 99 -10.31 16.76 -7.57
CA ASP A 99 -10.59 16.13 -8.84
C ASP A 99 -12.09 16.16 -9.11
N ILE A 100 -12.50 16.83 -10.17
CA ILE A 100 -13.91 16.94 -10.57
C ILE A 100 -14.11 16.12 -11.84
N THR A 101 -14.98 15.12 -11.74
CA THR A 101 -15.40 14.31 -12.89
C THR A 101 -16.81 14.74 -13.31
N VAL A 102 -16.97 15.03 -14.60
CA VAL A 102 -18.27 15.40 -15.19
C VAL A 102 -18.62 14.37 -16.25
N GLU A 103 -19.74 13.70 -16.07
CA GLU A 103 -20.25 12.66 -16.96
C GLU A 103 -21.61 13.08 -17.52
N THR A 104 -21.89 12.71 -18.77
CA THR A 104 -23.22 12.87 -19.36
C THR A 104 -23.88 11.51 -19.52
N SER A 105 -25.18 11.44 -19.25
CA SER A 105 -25.99 10.25 -19.53
C SER A 105 -26.79 10.36 -20.84
N GLY A 106 -26.77 11.54 -21.49
CA GLY A 106 -27.51 11.82 -22.71
C GLY A 106 -26.64 11.79 -23.98
N SER A 107 -27.29 11.57 -25.13
CA SER A 107 -26.65 11.61 -26.46
C SER A 107 -26.42 13.04 -27.00
N GLN A 108 -26.96 14.05 -26.32
CA GLN A 108 -26.78 15.46 -26.69
C GLN A 108 -25.45 16.00 -26.12
N ALA A 109 -24.75 16.80 -26.93
CA ALA A 109 -23.54 17.47 -26.49
C ALA A 109 -23.85 18.49 -25.38
N VAL A 110 -23.08 18.45 -24.30
CA VAL A 110 -23.15 19.41 -23.20
C VAL A 110 -21.92 20.30 -23.22
N ILE A 111 -22.12 21.62 -23.25
CA ILE A 111 -21.04 22.60 -23.25
C ILE A 111 -20.91 23.19 -21.84
N LEU A 112 -19.81 22.87 -21.15
CA LEU A 112 -19.46 23.47 -19.87
C LEU A 112 -18.88 24.86 -20.12
N ARG A 113 -19.59 25.92 -19.71
CA ARG A 113 -19.20 27.30 -20.05
C ARG A 113 -18.32 27.95 -18.99
N ARG A 114 -18.55 27.65 -17.72
CA ARG A 114 -17.88 28.27 -16.58
C ARG A 114 -18.08 27.42 -15.31
N MET A 115 -17.09 27.48 -14.42
CA MET A 115 -17.24 27.12 -13.01
C MET A 115 -17.03 28.40 -12.19
N GLU A 116 -17.94 28.69 -11.26
CA GLU A 116 -17.86 29.88 -10.42
C GLU A 116 -17.71 29.49 -8.95
N PRO A 117 -16.62 29.89 -8.28
CA PRO A 117 -16.42 29.57 -6.87
C PRO A 117 -17.36 30.40 -6.00
N VAL A 118 -18.11 29.74 -5.12
CA VAL A 118 -18.96 30.38 -4.12
C VAL A 118 -18.44 30.03 -2.72
N VAL A 119 -18.13 31.05 -1.93
CA VAL A 119 -17.66 30.86 -0.55
C VAL A 119 -18.85 31.00 0.39
N LEU A 120 -19.19 29.90 1.07
CA LEU A 120 -20.36 29.86 1.95
C LEU A 120 -20.11 30.54 3.31
N SER A 121 -18.89 30.41 3.86
CA SER A 121 -18.52 31.02 5.13
C SER A 121 -17.00 31.15 5.28
N ARG A 122 -16.56 32.06 6.15
CA ARG A 122 -15.15 32.20 6.54
C ARG A 122 -15.07 32.48 8.03
N HIS A 123 -14.12 31.84 8.71
CA HIS A 123 -13.84 32.04 10.13
C HIS A 123 -12.32 32.06 10.35
N PRO A 124 -11.82 32.75 11.39
CA PRO A 124 -10.42 32.59 11.81
C PRO A 124 -10.11 31.12 12.08
N LEU A 125 -8.93 30.66 11.69
CA LEU A 125 -8.49 29.29 11.96
C LEU A 125 -8.33 29.10 13.49
N PRO A 126 -9.07 28.18 14.13
CA PRO A 126 -8.84 27.82 15.53
C PRO A 126 -7.49 27.12 15.72
N GLU A 127 -7.15 26.73 16.96
CA GLU A 127 -5.93 25.94 17.18
C GLU A 127 -5.96 24.65 16.34
N ALA A 128 -4.97 24.51 15.46
CA ALA A 128 -4.85 23.39 14.54
C ALA A 128 -3.45 22.81 14.57
N ARG A 129 -3.33 21.49 14.37
CA ARG A 129 -2.05 20.79 14.27
C ARG A 129 -2.00 19.93 13.00
N PRO A 130 -0.83 19.81 12.35
CA PRO A 130 -0.67 18.89 11.22
C PRO A 130 -0.93 17.44 11.62
N VAL A 131 -1.55 16.67 10.73
CA VAL A 131 -1.69 15.20 10.86
C VAL A 131 -1.20 14.56 9.55
N HIS A 132 -0.25 13.64 9.66
CA HIS A 132 0.45 13.04 8.52
C HIS A 132 -0.07 11.65 8.10
N HIS A 133 -0.99 11.06 8.86
CA HIS A 133 -1.37 9.64 8.71
C HIS A 133 -2.84 9.39 8.28
N LEU A 134 -3.56 10.42 7.84
CA LEU A 134 -4.99 10.32 7.48
C LEU A 134 -5.25 10.37 5.98
N GLY A 135 -4.38 9.79 5.15
CA GLY A 135 -4.76 9.54 3.77
C GLY A 135 -3.64 9.15 2.82
N GLN A 136 -2.43 9.71 2.98
CA GLN A 136 -1.29 9.31 2.15
C GLN A 136 0.01 9.36 2.93
N LEU A 137 0.75 8.25 2.89
CA LEU A 137 2.09 8.17 3.46
C LEU A 137 3.08 8.88 2.54
N PRO A 138 4.07 9.60 3.09
CA PRO A 138 5.12 10.19 2.28
C PRO A 138 5.84 9.08 1.49
N VAL A 139 5.89 9.24 0.16
CA VAL A 139 6.59 8.29 -0.71
C VAL A 139 8.05 8.67 -0.84
N ARG A 140 8.94 7.79 -0.39
CA ARG A 140 10.39 7.92 -0.54
C ARG A 140 10.83 7.30 -1.85
N ARG A 141 11.30 8.12 -2.77
CA ARG A 141 11.74 7.67 -4.10
C ARG A 141 13.21 7.30 -4.12
N PHE A 142 13.51 6.21 -4.81
CA PHE A 142 14.85 5.76 -5.10
C PHE A 142 15.01 5.43 -6.58
N HIS A 143 16.19 5.72 -7.12
CA HIS A 143 16.64 5.25 -8.41
C HIS A 143 17.47 3.99 -8.22
N LEU A 144 17.10 2.92 -8.93
CA LEU A 144 17.81 1.66 -8.96
C LEU A 144 18.44 1.47 -10.35
N TRP A 145 19.75 1.57 -10.45
CA TRP A 145 20.50 1.37 -11.68
C TRP A 145 20.96 -0.08 -11.76
N LEU A 146 20.24 -0.88 -12.56
CA LEU A 146 20.45 -2.33 -12.67
C LEU A 146 21.63 -2.71 -13.56
N SER A 147 21.98 -1.84 -14.51
CA SER A 147 23.10 -2.03 -15.44
C SER A 147 24.48 -1.73 -14.83
N GLU A 148 24.52 -1.15 -13.62
CA GLU A 148 25.77 -1.00 -12.86
C GLU A 148 26.14 -2.34 -12.21
N ASP A 149 27.45 -2.62 -12.09
CA ASP A 149 27.96 -3.82 -11.40
C ASP A 149 28.90 -3.41 -10.24
N PRO A 150 28.45 -3.51 -8.96
CA PRO A 150 27.13 -3.99 -8.54
C PRO A 150 26.01 -2.97 -8.81
N PRO A 151 24.73 -3.42 -8.86
CA PRO A 151 23.59 -2.51 -9.03
C PRO A 151 23.54 -1.43 -7.96
N ARG A 152 23.17 -0.22 -8.36
CA ARG A 152 23.24 0.97 -7.49
C ARG A 152 21.87 1.51 -7.13
N LEU A 153 21.61 1.65 -5.82
CA LEU A 153 20.38 2.23 -5.28
C LEU A 153 20.65 3.62 -4.67
N LEU A 154 19.96 4.65 -5.14
CA LEU A 154 20.13 6.04 -4.71
C LEU A 154 18.81 6.69 -4.32
N ALA A 155 18.75 7.35 -3.18
CA ALA A 155 17.59 8.16 -2.81
C ALA A 155 17.51 9.41 -3.69
N GLU A 156 16.29 9.82 -4.06
CA GLU A 156 16.05 11.10 -4.76
C GLU A 156 16.17 12.31 -3.80
N GLY A 157 16.03 12.08 -2.49
CA GLY A 157 16.06 13.11 -1.44
C GLY A 157 17.35 13.14 -0.60
N PRO A 158 17.41 14.01 0.42
CA PRO A 158 18.61 14.24 1.23
C PRO A 158 19.02 13.06 2.12
N SER A 159 18.17 12.03 2.26
CA SER A 159 18.43 10.88 3.11
C SER A 159 18.06 9.56 2.43
N GLY A 160 19.00 8.61 2.48
CA GLY A 160 18.77 7.19 2.24
C GLY A 160 18.60 6.43 3.57
N PHE A 161 18.80 5.12 3.54
CA PHE A 161 18.78 4.28 4.74
C PHE A 161 19.78 4.76 5.82
N PRO A 162 19.48 4.53 7.12
CA PRO A 162 18.37 3.73 7.67
C PRO A 162 17.04 4.50 7.85
N PHE A 163 15.92 3.77 7.86
CA PHE A 163 14.59 4.28 8.21
C PHE A 163 14.03 3.59 9.45
N LYS A 164 13.26 4.32 10.25
CA LYS A 164 12.51 3.77 11.39
C LYS A 164 11.05 3.64 10.94
N VAL A 165 10.48 2.46 11.16
CA VAL A 165 9.07 2.18 10.89
C VAL A 165 8.40 1.81 12.20
N THR A 166 7.20 2.33 12.44
CA THR A 166 6.36 1.94 13.59
C THR A 166 4.93 1.66 13.14
N ALA A 167 4.10 1.11 14.02
CA ALA A 167 2.68 0.85 13.69
C ALA A 167 1.93 2.14 13.30
N ASP A 168 2.26 3.27 13.94
CA ASP A 168 1.63 4.57 13.68
C ASP A 168 2.40 5.41 12.64
N ASP A 169 3.58 4.96 12.21
CA ASP A 169 4.45 5.65 11.24
C ASP A 169 4.99 4.64 10.21
N PRO A 170 4.11 4.16 9.31
CA PRO A 170 4.52 3.31 8.20
C PRO A 170 5.21 4.13 7.10
N GLU A 171 6.15 3.50 6.39
CA GLU A 171 6.93 4.12 5.32
C GLU A 171 6.59 3.50 3.96
N VAL A 172 6.49 4.33 2.92
CA VAL A 172 6.28 3.87 1.54
C VAL A 172 7.50 4.21 0.69
N PHE A 173 8.03 3.21 -0.01
CA PHE A 173 9.16 3.35 -0.89
C PHE A 173 8.73 3.14 -2.35
N ALA A 174 9.09 4.07 -3.23
CA ALA A 174 8.93 3.91 -4.67
C ALA A 174 10.30 3.72 -5.31
N LEU A 175 10.45 2.65 -6.08
CA LEU A 175 11.68 2.29 -6.78
C LEU A 175 11.50 2.56 -8.26
N ILE A 176 12.38 3.36 -8.83
CA ILE A 176 12.45 3.64 -10.27
C ILE A 176 13.65 2.85 -10.79
N ALA A 177 13.38 1.70 -11.39
CA ALA A 177 14.42 0.81 -11.93
C ALA A 177 14.83 1.24 -13.35
N HIS A 178 16.13 1.32 -13.58
CA HIS A 178 16.77 1.68 -14.84
C HIS A 178 17.61 0.51 -15.34
N ALA A 179 17.41 0.10 -16.59
CA ALA A 179 18.25 -0.85 -17.31
C ALA A 179 18.53 -0.28 -18.71
N SER A 180 19.64 -0.65 -19.34
CA SER A 180 20.02 -0.16 -20.67
C SER A 180 20.65 -1.28 -21.50
N GLY A 181 20.00 -1.64 -22.61
CA GLY A 181 20.49 -2.65 -23.56
C GLY A 181 20.34 -4.11 -23.10
N GLU A 182 19.52 -4.38 -22.07
CA GLU A 182 19.43 -5.69 -21.44
C GLU A 182 18.06 -5.96 -20.79
N LEU A 183 17.77 -7.23 -20.52
CA LEU A 183 16.66 -7.69 -19.70
C LEU A 183 17.21 -8.22 -18.37
N VAL A 184 16.91 -7.52 -17.28
CA VAL A 184 17.40 -7.87 -15.94
C VAL A 184 16.27 -8.47 -15.12
N ARG A 185 16.51 -9.63 -14.50
CA ARG A 185 15.63 -10.20 -13.46
C ARG A 185 16.24 -9.91 -12.08
N TRP A 186 15.47 -9.34 -11.17
CA TRP A 186 16.02 -8.79 -9.92
C TRP A 186 15.04 -8.94 -8.75
N ARG A 187 15.59 -8.88 -7.53
CA ARG A 187 14.86 -8.72 -6.27
C ARG A 187 15.67 -7.80 -5.36
N LEU A 188 15.07 -7.34 -4.27
CA LEU A 188 15.83 -6.65 -3.21
C LEU A 188 15.82 -7.48 -1.94
N ASP A 189 16.92 -7.39 -1.20
CA ASP A 189 17.06 -7.99 0.12
C ASP A 189 17.02 -6.85 1.15
N LEU A 190 15.90 -6.71 1.87
CA LEU A 190 15.72 -5.68 2.90
C LEU A 190 16.28 -6.17 4.24
N HIS A 191 17.39 -5.59 4.64
CA HIS A 191 17.98 -5.84 5.95
C HIS A 191 17.19 -5.08 7.03
N TRP A 192 16.79 -5.77 8.09
CA TRP A 192 15.99 -5.18 9.17
C TRP A 192 16.56 -5.51 10.55
N THR A 193 16.21 -4.68 11.52
CA THR A 193 16.44 -4.92 12.95
C THR A 193 15.21 -4.49 13.74
N CYS A 194 14.77 -5.34 14.68
CA CYS A 194 13.62 -5.09 15.53
C CYS A 194 13.83 -5.77 16.88
N ASP A 195 13.89 -4.97 17.95
CA ASP A 195 14.03 -5.44 19.34
C ASP A 195 15.20 -6.44 19.53
N GLY A 196 16.40 -6.07 19.05
CA GLY A 196 17.61 -6.90 19.11
C GLY A 196 17.66 -8.06 18.11
N ARG A 197 16.56 -8.40 17.43
CA ARG A 197 16.56 -9.35 16.31
C ARG A 197 16.94 -8.66 15.02
N HIS A 198 17.61 -9.36 14.13
CA HIS A 198 17.97 -8.90 12.79
C HIS A 198 17.68 -9.99 11.76
N GLY A 199 17.52 -9.58 10.50
CA GLY A 199 17.28 -10.50 9.40
C GLY A 199 17.26 -9.81 8.05
N VAL A 200 16.94 -10.59 7.03
CA VAL A 200 16.78 -10.15 5.64
C VAL A 200 15.40 -10.58 5.17
N ALA A 201 14.62 -9.65 4.65
CA ALA A 201 13.33 -9.91 4.03
C ALA A 201 13.48 -9.72 2.51
N PRO A 202 13.19 -10.74 1.68
CA PRO A 202 13.17 -10.56 0.24
C PRO A 202 11.99 -9.66 -0.14
N ILE A 203 12.22 -8.79 -1.12
CA ILE A 203 11.21 -7.99 -1.79
C ILE A 203 11.22 -8.44 -3.24
N ASP A 204 10.15 -9.13 -3.63
CA ASP A 204 9.90 -9.71 -4.94
C ASP A 204 8.37 -9.75 -5.20
N LEU A 205 7.92 -10.40 -6.28
CA LEU A 205 6.51 -10.59 -6.61
C LEU A 205 6.03 -11.97 -6.11
N ASP A 206 5.81 -12.09 -4.80
CA ASP A 206 5.33 -13.32 -4.15
C ASP A 206 6.18 -14.56 -4.50
N GLY A 207 7.50 -14.42 -4.44
CA GLY A 207 8.49 -15.46 -4.75
C GLY A 207 9.04 -15.43 -6.18
N GLU A 208 8.50 -14.58 -7.05
CA GLU A 208 9.00 -14.37 -8.41
C GLU A 208 9.82 -13.07 -8.53
N PRO A 209 11.00 -13.07 -9.18
CA PRO A 209 11.79 -11.85 -9.34
C PRO A 209 11.09 -10.85 -10.27
N PHE A 210 11.30 -9.56 -10.00
CA PHE A 210 10.96 -8.48 -10.93
C PHE A 210 11.71 -8.65 -12.25
N SER A 211 11.18 -8.08 -13.33
CA SER A 211 11.84 -8.04 -14.63
C SER A 211 11.81 -6.63 -15.19
N THR A 212 12.95 -6.13 -15.64
CA THR A 212 13.09 -4.80 -16.24
C THR A 212 13.89 -4.91 -17.52
N ALA A 213 13.33 -4.43 -18.63
CA ALA A 213 14.01 -4.38 -19.92
C ALA A 213 14.34 -2.93 -20.27
N GLY A 214 15.58 -2.69 -20.69
CA GLY A 214 16.01 -1.43 -21.26
C GLY A 214 16.41 -1.63 -22.71
N LEU A 215 15.88 -0.81 -23.62
CA LEU A 215 16.45 -0.72 -24.97
C LEU A 215 17.83 -0.06 -24.87
N ALA A 216 18.73 -0.40 -25.79
CA ALA A 216 19.97 0.35 -25.93
C ALA A 216 19.63 1.76 -26.43
N ASP A 217 20.30 2.77 -25.87
CA ASP A 217 20.21 4.14 -26.38
C ASP A 217 20.91 4.17 -27.75
N ASP A 218 20.20 4.64 -28.78
CA ASP A 218 20.71 4.75 -30.15
C ASP A 218 21.58 6.01 -30.23
N ARG A 219 22.82 5.92 -29.73
CA ARG A 219 23.82 7.01 -29.76
C ARG A 219 24.77 6.90 -30.94
#